data_AF-A0A1Y4L8Y6-F1
#
_entry.id   AF-A0A1Y4L8Y6-F1
#
_cell.length_a   1.000
_cell.length_b   1.000
_cell.length_c   1.000
_cell.angle_alpha   90.00
_cell.angle_beta   90.00
_cell.angle_gamma   90.00
#
_symmetry.space_group_name_H-M   'P 1'
#
loop_
_entity.id
_entity.type
_entity.pdbx_description
1 polymer ?
#
loop_
_entity_poly.entity_id
_entity_poly.type
_entity_poly.pdbx_seq_one_letter_code
_entity_poly.pdbx_strand_id
1 'polypeptide(L)' 'MQGKTDCLSDFAMHLRAEERSAGTIEKYLRDVRKFFCWLADKSLEKAQVSAWRAQLLS' A
#
# COMPACT_ATOMS: atom_id res chain seq x y z
N MET A 1 -13.75 8.08 -7.11
CA MET A 1 -12.65 7.15 -6.78
C MET A 1 -11.50 7.21 -7.83
N GLN A 2 -11.25 8.36 -8.48
CA GLN A 2 -10.24 8.46 -9.55
C GLN A 2 -8.79 8.50 -9.01
N GLY A 3 -8.51 9.25 -7.93
CA GLY A 3 -7.14 9.48 -7.48
C GLY A 3 -6.40 8.32 -6.77
N LYS A 4 -7.11 7.31 -6.24
CA LYS A 4 -6.47 6.18 -5.52
C LYS A 4 -5.79 5.19 -6.48
N THR A 5 -6.30 5.06 -7.70
CA THR A 5 -5.73 4.21 -8.76
C THR A 5 -4.48 4.84 -9.36
N ASP A 6 -4.45 6.16 -9.43
CA ASP A 6 -3.32 6.93 -9.95
C ASP A 6 -2.08 6.75 -9.04
N CYS A 7 -2.26 6.89 -7.72
CA CYS A 7 -1.15 6.70 -6.76
C CYS A 7 -0.53 5.30 -6.79
N LEU A 8 -1.31 4.24 -7.04
CA LEU A 8 -0.78 2.88 -7.13
C LEU A 8 -0.01 2.64 -8.42
N SER A 9 -0.39 3.32 -9.50
CA SER A 9 0.31 3.26 -10.79
C SER A 9 1.65 3.98 -10.70
N ASP A 10 1.68 5.15 -10.06
CA ASP A 10 2.91 5.92 -9.80
C ASP A 10 3.87 5.15 -8.90
N PHE A 11 3.34 4.52 -7.84
CA PHE A 11 4.17 3.68 -6.97
C PHE A 11 4.71 2.45 -7.72
N ALA A 12 3.92 1.82 -8.60
CA ALA A 12 4.41 0.73 -9.43
C ALA A 12 5.53 1.17 -10.39
N MET A 13 5.39 2.36 -10.99
CA MET A 13 6.43 2.95 -11.85
C MET A 13 7.70 3.25 -11.06
N HIS A 14 7.57 3.82 -9.85
CA HIS A 14 8.70 4.06 -8.95
C HIS A 14 9.45 2.77 -8.61
N LEU A 15 8.75 1.69 -8.24
CA LEU A 15 9.40 0.41 -7.91
C LEU A 15 10.09 -0.23 -9.12
N ARG A 16 9.57 -0.04 -10.34
CA ARG A 16 10.25 -0.47 -11.57
C ARG A 16 11.53 0.32 -11.80
N ALA A 17 11.53 1.62 -11.53
CA ALA A 17 12.73 2.46 -11.62
C ALA A 17 13.78 2.06 -10.57
N GLU A 18 13.37 1.53 -9.42
CA GLU A 18 14.26 0.91 -8.43
C GLU A 18 14.69 -0.53 -8.77
N GLU A 19 14.43 -1.02 -9.99
CA GLU A 19 14.77 -2.38 -10.45
C GLU A 19 14.21 -3.51 -9.56
N ARG A 20 13.09 -3.26 -8.87
CA ARG A 20 12.42 -4.31 -8.10
C ARG A 20 11.86 -5.38 -9.04
N SER A 21 12.00 -6.63 -8.63
CA SER A 21 11.44 -7.75 -9.39
C SER A 21 9.92 -7.65 -9.50
N ALA A 22 9.34 -8.16 -10.59
CA ALA A 22 7.90 -8.16 -10.81
C ALA A 22 7.13 -8.76 -9.61
N GLY A 23 7.61 -9.87 -9.05
CA GLY A 23 7.01 -10.50 -7.86
C GLY A 23 7.07 -9.61 -6.60
N THR A 24 8.12 -8.80 -6.44
CA THR A 24 8.23 -7.84 -5.33
C THR A 24 7.23 -6.70 -5.51
N ILE A 25 7.13 -6.17 -6.73
CA ILE A 25 6.18 -5.10 -7.09
C ILE A 25 4.75 -5.58 -6.83
N GLU A 26 4.38 -6.76 -7.33
CA GLU A 26 3.05 -7.33 -7.13
C GLU A 26 2.72 -7.52 -5.65
N LYS A 27 3.67 -8.02 -4.87
CA LYS A 27 3.52 -8.17 -3.42
C LYS A 27 3.25 -6.81 -2.76
N TYR A 28 4.08 -5.81 -3.03
CA TYR A 28 3.94 -4.49 -2.42
C TYR A 28 2.62 -3.83 -2.80
N LEU A 29 2.23 -3.88 -4.08
CA LEU A 29 0.94 -3.34 -4.53
C LEU A 29 -0.24 -4.04 -3.86
N ARG A 30 -0.16 -5.37 -3.64
CA ARG A 30 -1.19 -6.13 -2.93
C ARG A 30 -1.29 -5.68 -1.47
N ASP A 31 -0.16 -5.53 -0.80
CA ASP A 31 -0.11 -5.13 0.61
C ASP A 31 -0.60 -3.70 0.82
N VAL A 32 -0.24 -2.78 -0.08
CA VAL A 32 -0.75 -1.39 -0.05
C VAL A 32 -2.25 -1.33 -0.33
N ARG A 33 -2.79 -2.15 -1.25
CA ARG A 33 -4.24 -2.23 -1.47
C ARG A 33 -4.97 -2.75 -0.23
N LYS A 34 -4.46 -3.80 0.41
CA LYS A 34 -5.01 -4.32 1.67
C LYS A 34 -5.02 -3.24 2.75
N PHE A 35 -3.91 -2.49 2.88
CA PHE A 35 -3.83 -1.37 3.79
C PHE A 35 -4.89 -0.30 3.51
N PHE A 36 -5.08 0.12 2.26
CA PHE A 36 -6.11 1.11 1.92
C PHE A 36 -7.53 0.60 2.16
N CYS A 37 -7.81 -0.68 1.91
CA CYS A 37 -9.10 -1.28 2.26
C CYS A 37 -9.31 -1.29 3.77
N TRP A 38 -8.30 -1.66 4.55
CA TRP A 38 -8.35 -1.65 6.01
C TRP A 38 -8.52 -0.23 6.60
N LEU A 39 -7.83 0.74 6.01
CA LEU A 39 -7.87 2.14 6.43
C LEU A 39 -9.24 2.77 6.13
N ALA A 40 -9.86 2.39 5.00
CA ALA A 40 -11.14 2.92 4.53
C ALA A 40 -11.15 4.47 4.52
N ASP A 41 -12.06 5.08 5.27
CA ASP A 41 -12.22 6.54 5.40
C ASP A 41 -11.51 7.11 6.64
N LYS A 42 -10.74 6.30 7.37
CA LYS A 42 -9.97 6.77 8.52
C LYS A 42 -8.79 7.62 8.04
N SER A 43 -8.53 8.72 8.74
CA SER A 43 -7.31 9.50 8.55
C SER A 43 -6.06 8.66 8.83
N LEU A 44 -5.03 8.85 8.00
CA LEU A 44 -3.74 8.18 8.14
C LEU A 44 -2.90 8.85 9.23
N GLU A 45 -3.04 8.39 10.47
CA GLU A 45 -2.25 8.84 11.62
C GLU A 45 -1.32 7.74 12.14
N LYS A 46 -0.37 8.10 13.01
CA LYS A 46 0.55 7.13 13.64
C LYS A 46 -0.18 5.97 14.32
N ALA A 47 -1.34 6.22 14.92
CA ALA A 47 -2.13 5.19 15.58
C ALA A 47 -2.60 4.10 14.60
N GLN A 48 -3.03 4.49 13.40
CA GLN A 48 -3.50 3.59 12.35
C GLN A 48 -2.34 2.77 11.79
N VAL A 49 -1.15 3.36 11.64
CA VAL A 49 0.05 2.61 11.24
C VAL A 49 0.38 1.52 12.28
N SER A 50 0.34 1.85 13.56
CA SER A 50 0.57 0.89 14.65
C SER A 50 -0.52 -0.21 14.69
N ALA A 51 -1.78 0.16 14.51
CA ALA A 51 -2.89 -0.79 14.48
C ALA A 51 -2.80 -1.75 13.29
N TRP A 52 -2.44 -1.25 12.10
CA TRP A 52 -2.19 -2.10 10.94
C TRP A 52 -1.03 -3.07 11.18
N ARG A 53 0.08 -2.59 11.74
CA ARG A 53 1.21 -3.45 12.10
C ARG A 53 0.79 -4.55 13.07
N ALA A 54 -0.05 -4.25 14.06
CA ALA A 54 -0.58 -5.26 14.98
C ALA A 54 -1.40 -6.33 14.26
N GLN A 55 -2.20 -5.96 13.25
CA GLN A 55 -2.97 -6.92 12.43
C GLN A 55 -2.10 -7.81 11.55
N LEU A 56 -0.92 -7.36 11.13
CA LEU A 56 0.01 -8.20 10.35
C LEU A 56 0.74 -9.24 11.22
N LEU A 57 0.71 -9.10 12.54
CA LEU A 57 1.42 -9.95 13.49
C LEU A 57 0.48 -10.93 14.24
N SER A 58 -0.82 -10.83 14.02
CA SER A 58 -1.84 -11.76 14.53
C SER A 58 -2.07 -12.90 13.55
#